data_AF-A0A367ZBX2-F1
#
_entry.id   AF-A0A367ZBX2-F1
#
_cell.length_a   1.000
_cell.length_b   1.000
_cell.length_c   1.000
_cell.angle_alpha   90.00
_cell.angle_beta   90.00
_cell.angle_gamma   90.00
#
_symmetry.space_group_name_H-M   'P 1'
#
loop_
_entity.id
_entity.type
_entity.pdbx_description
1 polymer ?
#
loop_
_entity_poly.entity_id
_entity_poly.type
_entity_poly.pdbx_seq_one_letter_code
_entity_poly.pdbx_strand_id
1 'polypeptide(L)'
;MITPELFEHLVELAALELSSQEAEYLRQQLNHQLKALQELVAIPLDSSIPPALHGVSYPTEIRSPIREDEWLPSPHVEAILNQAPEVDERFIVVPDIPHQDLE
;
A
#
# COMPACT_ATOMS: atom_id res chain seq x y z
N MET A 1 4.79 -1.12 -22.85
CA MET A 1 4.35 -2.44 -22.36
C MET A 1 5.36 -2.86 -21.30
N ILE A 2 4.89 -3.46 -20.21
CA ILE A 2 5.74 -3.89 -19.09
C ILE A 2 6.53 -5.15 -19.49
N THR A 3 7.86 -5.08 -19.33
CA THR A 3 8.79 -6.19 -19.55
C THR A 3 8.76 -7.15 -18.35
N PRO A 4 9.23 -8.41 -18.51
CA PRO A 4 9.34 -9.34 -17.39
C PRO A 4 10.15 -8.77 -16.21
N GLU A 5 11.27 -8.11 -16.48
CA GLU A 5 12.18 -7.56 -15.46
C GLU A 5 11.53 -6.43 -14.67
N LEU A 6 10.79 -5.55 -15.36
CA LEU A 6 10.02 -4.50 -14.69
C LEU A 6 8.87 -5.09 -13.88
N PHE A 7 8.23 -6.14 -14.37
CA PHE A 7 7.15 -6.80 -13.64
C PHE A 7 7.67 -7.47 -12.37
N GLU A 8 8.80 -8.17 -12.44
CA GLU A 8 9.46 -8.79 -11.29
C GLU A 8 9.80 -7.77 -10.22
N HIS A 9 10.32 -6.60 -10.60
CA HIS A 9 10.58 -5.52 -9.65
C HIS A 9 9.30 -4.98 -8.99
N LEU A 10 8.19 -4.86 -9.75
CA LEU A 10 6.90 -4.45 -9.18
C LEU A 10 6.35 -5.48 -8.19
N VAL A 11 6.56 -6.78 -8.47
CA VAL A 11 6.16 -7.90 -7.60
C VAL A 11 6.95 -7.88 -6.29
N GLU A 12 8.27 -7.63 -6.37
CA GLU A 12 9.14 -7.45 -5.22
C GLU A 12 8.67 -6.29 -4.32
N LEU A 13 8.42 -5.11 -4.91
CA LEU A 13 7.94 -3.93 -4.19
C LEU A 13 6.58 -4.17 -3.51
N ALA A 14 5.74 -5.04 -4.08
CA ALA A 14 4.45 -5.41 -3.54
C ALA A 14 4.52 -6.53 -2.48
N ALA A 15 5.72 -7.08 -2.21
CA ALA A 15 5.92 -8.23 -1.33
C ALA A 15 5.05 -9.44 -1.71
N LEU A 16 4.92 -9.71 -3.01
CA LEU A 16 4.17 -10.85 -3.53
C LEU A 16 5.14 -11.96 -3.95
N GLU A 17 4.86 -13.20 -3.53
CA GLU A 17 5.51 -14.39 -4.06
C GLU A 17 4.60 -15.02 -5.11
N LEU A 18 5.08 -15.11 -6.35
CA LEU A 18 4.32 -15.64 -7.49
C LEU A 18 5.07 -16.78 -8.15
N SER A 19 4.34 -17.82 -8.56
CA SER A 19 4.89 -18.81 -9.48
C SER A 19 5.15 -18.20 -10.86
N SER A 20 6.01 -18.83 -11.67
CA SER A 20 6.29 -18.34 -13.03
C SER A 20 5.04 -18.28 -13.92
N GLN A 21 4.07 -19.18 -13.70
CA GLN A 21 2.81 -19.18 -14.44
C GLN A 21 1.93 -17.99 -14.05
N GLU A 22 1.80 -17.71 -12.75
CA GLU A 22 1.04 -16.56 -12.25
C GLU A 22 1.68 -15.25 -12.68
N ALA A 23 3.01 -15.15 -12.60
CA ALA A 23 3.75 -13.97 -13.02
C ALA A 23 3.52 -13.65 -14.50
N GLU A 24 3.61 -14.64 -15.39
CA GLU A 24 3.36 -14.41 -16.82
C GLU A 24 1.91 -14.05 -17.09
N TYR A 25 0.96 -14.74 -16.44
CA TYR A 25 -0.46 -14.45 -16.58
C TYR A 25 -0.77 -13.00 -16.13
N LEU A 26 -0.34 -12.60 -14.94
CA LEU A 26 -0.60 -11.28 -14.38
C LEU A 26 0.11 -10.18 -15.17
N ARG A 27 1.33 -10.41 -15.65
CA ARG A 27 2.03 -9.47 -16.53
C ARG A 27 1.27 -9.23 -17.84
N GLN A 28 0.66 -10.27 -18.42
CA GLN A 28 -0.20 -10.12 -19.60
C GLN A 28 -1.47 -9.34 -19.28
N GLN A 29 -2.14 -9.64 -18.16
CA GLN A 29 -3.35 -8.92 -17.74
C GLN A 29 -3.09 -7.45 -17.45
N LEU A 30 -2.01 -7.13 -16.73
CA LEU A 30 -1.61 -5.75 -16.44
C LEU A 30 -1.32 -4.97 -17.74
N ASN A 31 -0.68 -5.62 -18.70
CA ASN A 31 -0.46 -5.05 -20.02
C ASN A 31 -1.76 -4.79 -20.80
N HIS A 32 -2.80 -5.63 -20.65
CA HIS A 32 -4.13 -5.34 -21.20
C HIS A 32 -4.80 -4.16 -20.50
N GLN A 33 -4.71 -4.08 -19.17
CA GLN A 33 -5.26 -2.96 -18.41
C GLN A 33 -4.59 -1.63 -18.77
N LEU A 34 -3.26 -1.61 -18.95
CA LEU A 34 -2.53 -0.42 -19.39
C LEU A 34 -2.98 0.09 -20.76
N LYS A 35 -3.33 -0.81 -21.69
CA LYS A 35 -3.89 -0.40 -22.99
C LYS A 35 -5.24 0.30 -22.81
N ALA A 36 -6.12 -0.22 -21.95
CA ALA A 36 -7.39 0.44 -21.65
C ALA A 36 -7.18 1.82 -20.98
N LEU A 37 -6.18 1.95 -20.11
CA LEU A 37 -5.85 3.23 -19.47
C LEU A 37 -5.33 4.30 -20.44
N GLN A 38 -4.70 3.91 -21.56
CA GLN A 38 -4.26 4.88 -22.59
C GLN A 38 -5.42 5.68 -23.17
N GLU A 39 -6.62 5.10 -23.24
CA GLU A 39 -7.83 5.82 -23.68
C GLU A 39 -8.20 6.95 -22.71
N LEU A 40 -8.03 6.75 -21.41
CA LEU A 40 -8.26 7.79 -20.40
C LEU A 40 -7.21 8.89 -20.46
N VAL A 41 -5.93 8.55 -20.70
CA VAL A 41 -4.84 9.53 -20.82
C VAL A 41 -5.01 10.42 -22.05
N ALA A 42 -5.66 9.91 -23.10
CA ALA A 42 -5.93 10.70 -24.32
C ALA A 42 -6.97 11.81 -24.10
N ILE A 43 -7.71 11.80 -22.99
CA ILE A 43 -8.67 12.84 -22.65
C ILE A 43 -7.89 14.09 -22.22
N PRO A 44 -8.00 15.22 -22.95
CA PRO A 44 -7.29 16.44 -22.57
C PRO A 44 -7.82 16.97 -21.24
N LEU A 45 -6.91 17.21 -20.31
CA LEU A 45 -7.18 17.84 -19.02
C LEU A 45 -6.54 19.23 -19.02
N ASP A 46 -7.30 20.21 -18.56
CA ASP A 46 -6.78 21.56 -18.33
C ASP A 46 -5.80 21.53 -17.14
N SER A 47 -4.60 22.09 -17.31
CA SER A 47 -3.56 22.11 -16.29
C SER A 47 -3.93 22.93 -15.04
N SER A 48 -4.97 23.75 -15.12
CA SER A 48 -5.54 24.48 -13.99
C SER A 48 -6.42 23.61 -13.08
N ILE A 49 -6.82 22.41 -13.52
CA ILE A 49 -7.65 21.50 -12.73
C ILE A 49 -6.77 20.89 -11.62
N PRO A 50 -7.07 21.16 -10.34
CA PRO A 50 -6.34 20.56 -9.24
C PRO A 50 -6.67 19.06 -9.11
N PRO A 51 -5.76 18.24 -8.57
CA PRO A 51 -6.06 16.85 -8.23
C PRO A 51 -7.24 16.76 -7.24
N ALA A 52 -8.12 15.78 -7.44
CA ALA A 52 -9.21 15.48 -6.52
C ALA A 52 -8.68 14.72 -5.28
N LEU A 53 -8.07 15.43 -4.34
CA LEU A 53 -7.48 14.86 -3.11
C LEU A 53 -8.53 14.27 -2.16
N HIS A 54 -9.72 14.85 -2.14
CA HIS A 54 -10.84 14.42 -1.33
C HIS A 54 -12.10 14.35 -2.20
N GLY A 55 -12.94 13.33 -1.96
CA GLY A 55 -14.22 13.18 -2.65
C GLY A 55 -15.28 14.23 -2.26
N VAL A 56 -15.01 15.02 -1.22
CA VAL A 56 -15.84 16.13 -0.75
C VAL A 56 -14.95 17.33 -0.44
N SER A 57 -15.50 18.54 -0.52
CA SER A 57 -14.80 19.74 -0.05
C SER A 57 -14.42 19.55 1.42
N TYR A 58 -13.18 19.87 1.81
CA TYR A 58 -12.69 19.80 3.19
C TYR A 58 -12.39 21.21 3.76
N PRO A 59 -13.38 22.11 3.82
CA PRO A 59 -13.18 23.46 4.32
C PRO A 59 -13.08 23.51 5.85
N THR A 60 -12.61 24.64 6.37
CA THR A 60 -12.34 24.85 7.80
C THR A 60 -13.56 24.63 8.68
N GLU A 61 -14.77 24.83 8.16
CA GLU A 61 -16.03 24.71 8.89
C GLU A 61 -16.43 23.25 9.16
N ILE A 62 -15.95 22.30 8.36
CA ILE A 62 -16.28 20.87 8.50
C ILE A 62 -15.07 19.98 8.80
N ARG A 63 -13.86 20.54 8.82
CA ARG A 63 -12.66 19.77 9.15
C ARG A 63 -12.71 19.30 10.59
N SER A 64 -12.22 18.08 10.84
CA SER A 64 -12.06 17.57 12.19
C SER A 64 -11.10 18.44 13.00
N PRO A 65 -11.32 18.62 14.31
CA PRO A 65 -10.36 19.31 15.17
C PRO A 65 -9.04 18.55 15.24
N ILE A 66 -7.97 19.27 15.60
CA ILE A 66 -6.67 18.66 15.87
C ILE A 66 -6.81 17.79 17.12
N ARG A 67 -6.17 16.61 17.11
CA ARG A 67 -6.10 15.75 18.29
C ARG A 67 -5.20 16.40 19.34
N GLU A 68 -5.72 16.56 20.55
CA GLU A 68 -4.95 17.04 21.72
C GLU A 68 -3.83 16.06 22.11
N ASP A 69 -2.78 16.58 22.73
CA ASP A 69 -1.64 15.79 23.20
C ASP A 69 -1.90 15.18 24.60
N GLU A 70 -2.97 14.40 24.69
CA GLU A 70 -3.34 13.68 25.90
C GLU A 70 -2.94 12.21 25.78
N TRP A 71 -2.27 11.68 26.81
CA TRP A 71 -1.95 10.26 26.89
C TRP A 71 -3.18 9.46 27.30
N LEU A 72 -3.55 8.49 26.46
CA LEU A 72 -4.67 7.57 26.71
C LEU A 72 -4.15 6.13 26.64
N PRO A 73 -4.35 5.30 27.69
CA PRO A 73 -3.97 3.90 27.63
C PRO A 73 -4.86 3.15 26.63
N SER A 74 -4.26 2.30 25.79
CA SER A 74 -5.02 1.47 24.85
C SER A 74 -5.81 0.39 25.60
N PRO A 75 -7.14 0.30 25.45
CA PRO A 75 -7.95 -0.73 26.11
C PRO A 75 -7.91 -2.08 25.37
N HIS A 76 -7.25 -2.15 24.21
CA HIS A 76 -7.36 -3.27 23.27
C HIS A 76 -6.11 -4.15 23.21
N VAL A 77 -5.16 -4.01 24.14
CA VAL A 77 -3.87 -4.70 24.04
C VAL A 77 -4.04 -6.22 23.91
N GLU A 78 -4.82 -6.85 24.78
CA GLU A 78 -5.07 -8.30 24.72
C GLU A 78 -5.83 -8.71 23.45
N ALA A 79 -6.77 -7.87 23.00
CA ALA A 79 -7.53 -8.13 21.78
C ALA A 79 -6.65 -8.06 20.52
N ILE A 80 -5.61 -7.21 20.53
CA ILE A 80 -4.62 -7.11 19.46
C ILE A 80 -3.70 -8.33 19.47
N LEU A 81 -3.17 -8.71 20.64
CA LEU A 81 -2.29 -9.87 20.77
C LEU A 81 -2.99 -11.17 20.36
N ASN A 82 -4.27 -11.33 20.68
CA ASN A 82 -5.08 -12.49 20.29
C ASN A 82 -5.32 -12.61 18.76
N GLN A 83 -4.99 -11.60 17.96
CA GLN A 83 -5.07 -11.65 16.49
C GLN A 83 -3.74 -12.07 15.84
N ALA A 84 -2.64 -12.07 16.59
CA ALA A 84 -1.34 -12.42 16.05
C ALA A 84 -1.23 -13.94 15.83
N PRO A 85 -0.61 -14.40 14.73
CA PRO A 85 -0.41 -15.83 14.47
C PRO A 85 0.42 -16.52 15.56
N GLU A 86 1.42 -15.82 16.10
CA GLU A 86 2.32 -16.31 17.14
C GLU A 86 2.68 -15.17 18.09
N VAL A 87 2.65 -15.46 19.39
CA VAL A 87 2.98 -14.51 20.46
C VAL A 87 3.87 -15.24 21.46
N ASP A 88 4.97 -14.58 21.86
CA ASP A 88 5.78 -14.98 23.00
C ASP A 88 5.73 -13.87 24.05
N GLU A 89 5.27 -14.23 25.25
CA GLU A 89 4.87 -13.30 26.31
C GLU A 89 3.90 -12.21 25.83
N ARG A 90 4.42 -11.04 25.42
CA ARG A 90 3.66 -9.90 24.89
C ARG A 90 4.25 -9.36 23.59
N PHE A 91 5.07 -10.16 22.92
CA PHE A 91 5.73 -9.83 21.66
C PHE A 91 5.12 -10.64 20.52
N ILE A 92 4.90 -10.00 19.37
CA ILE A 92 4.51 -10.68 18.14
C ILE A 92 5.78 -11.30 17.55
N VAL A 93 5.77 -12.62 17.39
CA VAL A 93 6.92 -13.35 16.87
C VAL A 93 6.95 -13.22 15.35
N VAL A 94 8.10 -12.85 14.80
CA VAL A 94 8.37 -12.78 13.36
C VAL A 94 9.71 -13.45 13.05
N PRO A 95 9.93 -13.94 11.82
CA PRO A 95 11.24 -14.41 11.40
C PRO A 95 12.32 -13.33 11.59
N ASP A 96 13.53 -13.76 11.94
CA ASP A 96 14.65 -12.83 12.12
C ASP A 96 14.96 -12.10 10.81
N ILE A 97 15.32 -10.82 10.94
CA ILE A 97 15.61 -9.97 9.79
C ILE A 97 17.13 -9.91 9.64
N PRO A 98 17.67 -10.23 8.44
CA PRO A 98 19.10 -10.06 8.20
C PRO A 98 19.46 -8.59 8.41
N HIS A 99 20.36 -8.33 9.36
CA HIS A 99 20.92 -7.02 9.64
C HIS A 99 22.33 -6.94 9.08
N GLN A 100 22.71 -5.75 8.63
CA GLN A 100 24.08 -5.43 8.31
C GLN A 100 24.66 -4.61 9.46
N ASP A 101 25.64 -5.17 10.17
CA ASP A 101 26.38 -4.42 11.16
C ASP A 101 27.17 -3.30 10.45
N LEU A 102 26.99 -2.06 10.92
CA LEU A 102 27.79 -0.93 10.47
C LEU A 102 29.06 -0.89 11.34
N GLU A 103 30.23 -1.13 10.73
CA GLU A 103 31.56 -0.89 11.33
C GLU A 103 31.89 0.60 11.45
#